data_AF-A0A4P9ZEC2-F1
#
_entry.id   AF-A0A4P9ZEC2-F1
#
_cell.length_a   1.000
_cell.length_b   1.000
_cell.length_c   1.000
_cell.angle_alpha   90.00
_cell.angle_beta   90.00
_cell.angle_gamma   90.00
#
_symmetry.space_group_name_H-M   'P 1'
#
loop_
_entity.id
_entity.type
_entity.pdbx_description
1 polymer ?
#
loop_
_entity_poly.entity_id
_entity_poly.type
_entity_poly.pdbx_seq_one_letter_code
_entity_poly.pdbx_strand_id
1 'polypeptide(L)'
;LNVDAIRNAGDLLNSTLVAKGYMKHKLLFVTTDWPTLTQDQPEKDLLTKLQTQPAIYNNDKNIVNLLYSLMQSIDRHTDQHRALNDSIALRDKTIGQLRNQVAQLELRVRASDTRLQRTVLVEQAVLEERNKQLVQHNRAQSAELTRLRNWRSDLQAKFEVELRRKALEVSVLKDRLLDTRNLSTAISYGKPPNQMREPAGGAPSVNTTLIYENKLVEYLEPRLELVPGGGSLRLVVQDEYDGVAAQLSELLESLIRENGKFAAFCRLAALYIARLNSELADPALASHIDRFLSPLQAIDMDKVVAATVSTVEPFETVSGPLFARFRENFECIVALVAMVQSPLKARSDVSSRGEMELLRAENRELRENLKEALLALNGYKEY
;
A
#
# COMPACT_ATOMS: atom_id res chain seq x y z
N LEU A 1 -27.92 24.73 71.10
CA LEU A 1 -28.22 24.06 69.81
C LEU A 1 -28.16 25.13 68.73
N ASN A 2 -27.42 24.93 67.63
CA ASN A 2 -27.26 25.95 66.60
C ASN A 2 -28.43 25.88 65.59
N VAL A 3 -29.58 26.41 65.99
CA VAL A 3 -30.82 26.36 65.20
C VAL A 3 -30.66 27.09 63.85
N ASP A 4 -29.84 28.14 63.80
CA ASP A 4 -29.56 28.89 62.58
C ASP A 4 -28.85 28.05 61.51
N ALA A 5 -28.04 27.07 61.91
CA ALA A 5 -27.39 26.16 60.97
C ALA A 5 -28.41 25.26 60.25
N ILE A 6 -29.42 24.75 60.96
CA ILE A 6 -30.50 23.94 60.35
C ILE A 6 -31.37 24.83 59.46
N ARG A 7 -31.67 26.06 59.90
CA ARG A 7 -32.44 27.02 59.11
C ARG A 7 -31.77 27.34 57.78
N ASN A 8 -30.50 27.72 57.80
CA ASN A 8 -29.76 28.07 56.59
C ASN A 8 -29.61 26.87 55.64
N ALA A 9 -29.35 25.67 56.20
CA ALA A 9 -29.23 24.45 55.40
C ALA A 9 -30.60 24.02 54.82
N GLY A 10 -31.67 24.15 55.59
CA GLY A 10 -33.05 23.89 55.15
C GLY A 10 -33.52 24.86 54.07
N ASP A 11 -33.21 26.15 54.20
CA ASP A 11 -33.52 27.17 53.19
C ASP A 11 -32.76 26.93 51.88
N LEU A 12 -31.46 26.61 51.96
CA LEU A 12 -30.66 26.22 50.80
C LEU A 12 -31.27 24.98 50.12
N LEU A 13 -31.56 23.93 50.89
CA LEU A 13 -32.12 22.68 50.38
C LEU A 13 -33.48 22.93 49.71
N ASN A 14 -34.37 23.67 50.34
CA ASN A 14 -35.67 24.04 49.78
C ASN A 14 -35.54 24.86 48.50
N SER A 15 -34.65 25.86 48.47
CA SER A 15 -34.42 26.66 47.25
C SER A 15 -33.94 25.79 46.10
N THR A 16 -33.05 24.83 46.37
CA THR A 16 -32.46 23.95 45.36
C THR A 16 -33.47 22.91 44.86
N LEU A 17 -34.26 22.32 45.77
CA LEU A 17 -35.31 21.35 45.43
C LEU A 17 -36.45 21.97 44.62
N VAL A 18 -36.86 23.20 44.97
CA VAL A 18 -37.89 23.94 44.22
C VAL A 18 -37.36 24.37 42.85
N ALA A 19 -36.14 24.91 42.78
CA ALA A 19 -35.54 25.33 41.52
C ALA A 19 -35.37 24.17 40.52
N LYS A 20 -35.04 22.97 41.02
CA LYS A 20 -34.96 21.74 40.22
C LYS A 20 -36.31 21.08 39.98
N GLY A 21 -37.40 21.61 40.55
CA GLY A 21 -38.75 21.11 40.35
C GLY A 21 -39.06 19.80 41.05
N TYR A 22 -38.24 19.34 42.00
CA TYR A 22 -38.49 18.10 42.74
C TYR A 22 -39.65 18.23 43.73
N MET A 23 -39.93 19.44 44.22
CA MET A 23 -41.04 19.69 45.14
C MET A 23 -41.75 21.02 44.81
N LYS A 24 -43.06 21.07 45.06
CA LYS A 24 -43.88 22.29 44.93
C LYS A 24 -43.98 23.10 46.22
N HIS A 25 -43.74 22.46 47.36
CA HIS A 25 -43.87 23.07 48.69
C HIS A 25 -42.56 22.93 49.45
N LYS A 26 -42.28 23.90 50.33
CA LYS A 26 -41.11 23.88 51.19
C LYS A 26 -41.24 22.79 52.25
N LEU A 27 -40.15 22.08 52.50
CA LEU A 27 -40.01 21.23 53.67
C LEU A 27 -39.95 22.11 54.92
N LEU A 28 -40.77 21.77 55.91
CA LEU A 28 -40.82 22.42 57.21
C LEU A 28 -40.09 21.54 58.22
N PHE A 29 -39.20 22.12 59.00
CA PHE A 29 -38.44 21.39 60.03
C PHE A 29 -38.98 21.74 61.42
N VAL A 30 -39.08 20.74 62.29
CA VAL A 30 -39.61 20.90 63.65
C VAL A 30 -38.76 21.90 64.44
N THR A 31 -37.46 21.94 64.18
CA THR A 31 -36.51 22.80 64.89
C THR A 31 -36.65 24.28 64.51
N THR A 32 -37.14 24.61 63.30
CA THR A 32 -37.17 25.99 62.77
C THR A 32 -38.58 26.51 62.48
N ASP A 33 -39.47 25.64 62.01
CA ASP A 33 -40.82 25.99 61.52
C ASP A 33 -41.93 25.56 62.49
N TRP A 34 -41.58 25.32 63.76
CA TRP A 34 -42.52 24.97 64.82
C TRP A 34 -43.76 25.89 64.92
N PRO A 35 -43.64 27.23 64.77
CA PRO A 35 -44.80 28.12 64.82
C PRO A 35 -45.80 27.85 63.69
N THR A 36 -45.31 27.47 62.52
CA THR A 36 -46.11 27.16 61.34
C THR A 36 -46.76 25.78 61.45
N LEU A 37 -46.04 24.80 62.01
CA LEU A 37 -46.50 23.42 62.21
C LEU A 37 -47.58 23.27 63.30
N THR A 38 -47.61 24.19 64.27
CA THR A 38 -48.53 24.15 65.42
C THR A 38 -49.73 25.08 65.29
N GLN A 39 -49.85 25.80 64.17
CA GLN A 39 -50.87 26.84 63.97
C GLN A 39 -52.30 26.31 64.06
N ASP A 40 -52.52 25.05 63.68
CA ASP A 40 -53.84 24.41 63.59
C ASP A 40 -54.19 23.54 64.82
N GLN A 41 -53.37 23.56 65.88
CA GLN A 41 -53.55 22.71 67.05
C GLN A 41 -54.43 23.38 68.13
N PRO A 42 -55.33 22.64 68.80
CA PRO A 42 -56.24 23.17 69.82
C PRO A 42 -55.50 23.66 71.08
N GLU A 43 -54.28 23.18 71.33
CA GLU A 43 -53.43 23.55 72.47
C GLU A 43 -52.24 24.46 72.08
N LYS A 44 -52.45 25.36 71.13
CA LYS A 44 -51.40 26.25 70.58
C LYS A 44 -50.62 27.02 71.65
N ASP A 45 -51.29 27.46 72.72
CA ASP A 45 -50.68 28.26 73.80
C ASP A 45 -49.77 27.43 74.74
N LEU A 46 -49.95 26.12 74.77
CA LEU A 46 -49.09 25.18 75.50
C LEU A 46 -47.92 24.72 74.63
N LEU A 47 -48.19 24.47 73.34
CA LEU A 47 -47.20 24.00 72.37
C LEU A 47 -46.16 25.08 72.02
N THR A 48 -46.53 26.35 72.07
CA THR A 48 -45.61 27.49 71.85
C THR A 48 -44.57 27.65 72.95
N LYS A 49 -44.76 27.02 74.12
CA LYS A 49 -43.81 27.06 75.25
C LYS A 49 -42.80 25.93 75.25
N LEU A 50 -42.96 24.93 74.37
CA LEU A 50 -42.05 23.79 74.28
C LEU A 50 -40.70 24.22 73.69
N GLN A 51 -39.61 23.82 74.35
CA GLN A 51 -38.26 24.02 73.85
C GLN A 51 -37.81 22.84 72.99
N THR A 52 -37.02 23.12 71.97
CA THR A 52 -36.44 22.12 71.08
C THR A 52 -35.49 21.20 71.83
N GLN A 53 -35.83 19.91 71.88
CA GLN A 53 -34.99 18.89 72.51
C GLN A 53 -33.81 18.50 71.59
N PRO A 54 -32.66 18.07 72.15
CA PRO A 54 -31.48 17.67 71.37
C PRO A 54 -31.76 16.53 70.37
N ALA A 55 -32.66 15.61 70.71
CA ALA A 55 -33.05 14.50 69.85
C ALA A 55 -33.74 14.99 68.55
N ILE A 56 -34.62 15.98 68.66
CA ILE A 56 -35.33 16.60 67.53
C ILE A 56 -34.35 17.35 66.64
N TYR A 57 -33.45 18.13 67.25
CA TYR A 57 -32.39 18.84 66.52
C TYR A 57 -31.50 17.88 65.72
N ASN A 58 -31.06 16.78 66.32
CA ASN A 58 -30.22 15.79 65.63
C ASN A 58 -30.99 15.07 64.52
N ASN A 59 -32.30 14.84 64.69
CA ASN A 59 -33.14 14.26 63.64
C ASN A 59 -33.22 15.19 62.43
N ASP A 60 -33.56 16.47 62.63
CA ASP A 60 -33.64 17.45 61.54
C ASP A 60 -32.29 17.63 60.83
N LYS A 61 -31.18 17.66 61.60
CA LYS A 61 -29.83 17.67 61.03
C LYS A 61 -29.56 16.44 60.15
N ASN A 62 -29.95 15.25 60.60
CA ASN A 62 -29.76 14.01 59.84
C ASN A 62 -30.62 13.99 58.57
N ILE A 63 -31.87 14.46 58.65
CA ILE A 63 -32.77 14.56 57.50
C ILE A 63 -32.18 15.53 56.46
N VAL A 64 -31.75 16.72 56.87
CA VAL A 64 -31.12 17.71 55.97
C VAL A 64 -29.89 17.11 55.29
N ASN A 65 -29.00 16.45 56.05
CA ASN A 65 -27.80 15.82 55.50
C ASN A 65 -28.13 14.70 54.50
N LEU A 66 -29.13 13.88 54.81
CA LEU A 66 -29.55 12.77 53.97
C LEU A 66 -30.16 13.28 52.65
N LEU A 67 -31.03 14.28 52.72
CA LEU A 67 -31.61 14.92 51.54
C LEU A 67 -30.55 15.62 50.68
N TYR A 68 -29.59 16.31 51.30
CA TYR A 68 -28.49 16.95 50.58
C TYR A 68 -27.60 15.91 49.88
N SER A 69 -27.28 14.82 50.56
CA SER A 69 -26.49 13.71 49.99
C SER A 69 -27.20 13.03 48.82
N LEU A 70 -28.52 12.82 48.94
CA LEU A 70 -29.34 12.31 47.85
C LEU A 70 -29.35 13.26 46.65
N MET A 71 -29.54 14.55 46.88
CA MET A 71 -29.52 15.56 45.81
C MET A 71 -28.18 15.56 45.07
N GLN A 72 -27.07 15.52 45.81
CA GLN A 72 -25.74 15.45 45.20
C GLN A 72 -25.52 14.15 44.42
N SER A 73 -26.08 13.03 44.88
CA SER A 73 -26.04 11.75 44.16
C SER A 73 -26.82 11.82 42.85
N ILE A 74 -28.02 12.41 42.87
CA ILE A 74 -28.85 12.61 41.67
C ILE A 74 -28.13 13.51 40.65
N ASP A 75 -27.49 14.57 41.10
CA ASP A 75 -26.72 15.46 40.22
C ASP A 75 -25.57 14.73 39.53
N ARG A 76 -24.76 14.00 40.30
CA ARG A 76 -23.67 13.18 39.75
C ARG A 76 -24.19 12.17 38.72
N HIS A 77 -25.30 11.51 39.02
CA HIS A 77 -25.92 10.55 38.12
C HIS A 77 -26.46 11.20 36.84
N THR A 78 -27.05 12.39 36.96
CA THR A 78 -27.54 13.16 35.81
C THR A 78 -26.40 13.60 34.90
N ASP A 79 -25.30 14.07 35.47
CA ASP A 79 -24.10 14.47 34.72
C ASP A 79 -23.43 13.26 34.05
N GLN A 80 -23.36 12.12 34.75
CA GLN A 80 -22.90 10.85 34.15
C GLN A 80 -23.79 10.42 32.99
N HIS A 81 -25.11 10.50 33.12
CA HIS A 81 -26.03 10.19 32.03
C HIS A 81 -25.88 11.10 30.83
N ARG A 82 -25.68 12.41 31.04
CA ARG A 82 -25.40 13.35 29.94
C ARG A 82 -24.11 12.97 29.21
N ALA A 83 -23.03 12.74 29.95
CA ALA A 83 -21.75 12.34 29.36
C ALA A 83 -21.83 11.01 28.59
N LEU A 84 -22.60 10.04 29.10
CA LEU A 84 -22.86 8.77 28.40
C LEU A 84 -23.67 8.99 27.12
N ASN A 85 -24.72 9.81 27.16
CA ASN A 85 -25.52 10.12 25.98
C ASN A 85 -24.70 10.85 24.90
N ASP A 86 -23.84 11.79 25.29
CA ASP A 86 -22.94 12.48 24.36
C ASP A 86 -21.95 11.50 23.71
N SER A 87 -21.41 10.57 24.49
CA SER A 87 -20.53 9.50 23.99
C SER A 87 -21.25 8.55 23.02
N ILE A 88 -22.50 8.18 23.32
CA ILE A 88 -23.34 7.36 22.44
C ILE A 88 -23.59 8.10 21.13
N ALA A 89 -23.99 9.38 21.18
CA ALA A 89 -24.25 10.19 20.00
C ALA A 89 -23.00 10.33 19.10
N LEU A 90 -21.82 10.50 19.71
CA LEU A 90 -20.55 10.52 18.97
C LEU A 90 -20.27 9.18 18.29
N ARG A 91 -20.49 8.05 18.98
CA ARG A 91 -20.31 6.71 18.44
C ARG A 91 -21.30 6.40 17.32
N ASP A 92 -22.56 6.84 17.43
CA ASP A 92 -23.54 6.68 16.35
C ASP A 92 -23.14 7.45 15.10
N LYS A 93 -22.56 8.65 15.27
CA LYS A 93 -22.01 9.44 14.15
C LYS A 93 -20.85 8.72 13.47
N THR A 94 -19.92 8.13 14.23
CA THR A 94 -18.79 7.38 13.64
C THR A 94 -19.27 6.10 12.97
N ILE A 95 -20.25 5.39 13.54
CA ILE A 95 -20.90 4.24 12.90
C ILE A 95 -21.52 4.65 11.56
N GLY A 96 -22.22 5.79 11.50
CA GLY A 96 -22.78 6.32 10.26
C GLY A 96 -21.72 6.61 9.20
N GLN A 97 -20.60 7.23 9.59
CA GLN A 97 -19.47 7.50 8.69
C GLN A 97 -18.85 6.21 8.15
N LEU A 98 -18.62 5.21 9.02
CA LEU A 98 -18.07 3.92 8.63
C LEU A 98 -19.00 3.17 7.68
N ARG A 99 -20.32 3.17 7.93
CA ARG A 99 -21.30 2.56 7.02
C ARG A 99 -21.26 3.19 5.63
N ASN A 100 -21.14 4.52 5.55
CA ASN A 100 -21.01 5.22 4.27
C ASN A 100 -19.70 4.86 3.54
N GLN A 101 -18.59 4.75 4.27
CA GLN A 101 -17.32 4.31 3.69
C GLN A 101 -17.39 2.87 3.16
N VAL A 102 -18.00 1.95 3.92
CA VAL A 102 -18.22 0.57 3.49
C VAL A 102 -19.06 0.53 2.21
N ALA A 103 -20.17 1.26 2.15
CA ALA A 103 -21.00 1.33 0.96
C ALA A 103 -20.24 1.89 -0.27
N GLN A 104 -19.39 2.89 -0.07
CA GLN A 104 -18.54 3.43 -1.15
C GLN A 104 -17.49 2.43 -1.62
N LEU A 105 -16.85 1.70 -0.69
CA LEU A 105 -15.88 0.67 -1.02
C LEU A 105 -16.54 -0.50 -1.76
N GLU A 106 -17.71 -0.96 -1.31
CA GLU A 106 -18.49 -1.99 -2.01
C GLU A 106 -18.83 -1.58 -3.44
N LEU A 107 -19.21 -0.32 -3.65
CA LEU A 107 -19.50 0.20 -4.99
C LEU A 107 -18.25 0.24 -5.87
N ARG A 108 -17.10 0.63 -5.32
CA ARG A 108 -15.81 0.60 -6.04
C ARG A 108 -15.38 -0.82 -6.41
N VAL A 109 -15.54 -1.78 -5.49
CA VAL A 109 -15.22 -3.20 -5.74
C VAL A 109 -16.11 -3.75 -6.86
N ARG A 110 -17.42 -3.49 -6.83
CA ARG A 110 -18.31 -3.89 -7.92
C ARG A 110 -17.90 -3.27 -9.25
N ALA A 111 -17.54 -1.99 -9.25
CA ALA A 111 -17.06 -1.32 -10.47
C ALA A 111 -15.75 -1.94 -11.00
N SER A 112 -14.79 -2.28 -10.14
CA SER A 112 -13.57 -2.98 -10.57
C SER A 112 -13.85 -4.38 -11.09
N ASP A 113 -14.75 -5.13 -10.45
CA ASP A 113 -15.11 -6.48 -10.88
C ASP A 113 -15.76 -6.47 -12.26
N THR A 114 -16.66 -5.53 -12.54
CA THR A 114 -17.26 -5.40 -13.88
C THR A 114 -16.24 -5.06 -14.95
N ARG A 115 -15.23 -4.22 -14.64
CA ARG A 115 -14.13 -3.91 -15.55
C ARG A 115 -13.26 -5.14 -15.82
N LEU A 116 -12.91 -5.87 -14.76
CA LEU A 116 -12.12 -7.10 -14.87
C LEU A 116 -12.85 -8.15 -15.72
N GLN A 117 -14.14 -8.37 -15.47
CA GLN A 117 -14.96 -9.28 -16.26
C GLN A 117 -14.97 -8.91 -17.74
N ARG A 118 -15.06 -7.61 -18.06
CA ARG A 118 -15.00 -7.13 -19.44
C ARG A 118 -13.64 -7.44 -20.09
N THR A 119 -12.53 -7.14 -19.42
CA THR A 119 -11.18 -7.39 -19.95
C THR A 119 -10.92 -8.88 -20.14
N VAL A 120 -11.27 -9.71 -19.16
CA VAL A 120 -11.04 -11.16 -19.23
C VAL A 120 -11.92 -11.83 -20.29
N LEU A 121 -13.21 -11.49 -20.37
CA LEU A 121 -14.13 -12.19 -21.27
C LEU A 121 -14.09 -11.68 -22.70
N VAL A 122 -13.94 -10.37 -22.90
CA VAL A 122 -14.03 -9.75 -24.23
C VAL A 122 -12.66 -9.51 -24.82
N GLU A 123 -11.78 -8.81 -24.08
CA GLU A 123 -10.51 -8.35 -24.63
C GLU A 123 -9.52 -9.51 -24.79
N GLN A 124 -9.43 -10.41 -23.80
CA GLN A 124 -8.56 -11.57 -23.88
C GLN A 124 -8.98 -12.52 -25.01
N ALA A 125 -10.28 -12.79 -25.17
CA ALA A 125 -10.79 -13.66 -26.24
C ALA A 125 -10.46 -13.09 -27.64
N VAL A 126 -10.62 -11.77 -27.83
CA VAL A 126 -10.27 -11.10 -29.08
C VAL A 126 -8.76 -11.13 -29.33
N LEU A 127 -7.95 -10.92 -28.30
CA LEU A 127 -6.49 -10.97 -28.41
C LEU A 127 -5.98 -12.39 -28.71
N GLU A 128 -6.56 -13.42 -28.10
CA GLU A 128 -6.22 -14.81 -28.38
C GLU A 128 -6.55 -15.19 -29.82
N GLU A 129 -7.70 -14.76 -30.33
CA GLU A 129 -8.08 -15.02 -31.72
C GLU A 129 -7.15 -14.31 -32.71
N ARG A 130 -6.82 -13.04 -32.44
CA ARG A 130 -5.85 -12.29 -33.24
C ARG A 130 -4.45 -12.92 -33.20
N ASN A 131 -4.03 -13.44 -32.05
CA ASN A 131 -2.76 -14.13 -31.90
C ASN A 131 -2.74 -15.43 -32.72
N LYS A 132 -3.82 -16.23 -32.68
CA LYS A 132 -3.94 -17.42 -33.54
C LYS A 132 -3.82 -17.08 -35.02
N GLN A 133 -4.48 -16.01 -35.48
CA GLN A 133 -4.39 -15.56 -36.88
C GLN A 133 -2.96 -15.15 -37.26
N LEU A 134 -2.29 -14.38 -36.40
CA LEU A 134 -0.89 -13.97 -36.62
C LEU A 134 0.06 -15.17 -36.65
N VAL A 135 -0.11 -16.15 -35.76
CA VAL A 135 0.68 -17.38 -35.75
C VAL A 135 0.47 -18.17 -37.04
N GLN A 136 -0.77 -18.30 -37.53
CA GLN A 136 -1.05 -18.95 -38.80
C GLN A 136 -0.39 -18.20 -39.97
N HIS A 137 -0.48 -16.87 -40.00
CA HIS A 137 0.13 -16.07 -41.06
C HIS A 137 1.65 -16.18 -41.06
N ASN A 138 2.28 -16.12 -39.88
CA ASN A 138 3.73 -16.27 -39.73
C ASN A 138 4.21 -17.66 -40.19
N ARG A 139 3.47 -18.72 -39.85
CA ARG A 139 3.75 -20.08 -40.36
C ARG A 139 3.68 -20.15 -41.89
N ALA A 140 2.65 -19.55 -42.49
CA ALA A 140 2.50 -19.51 -43.94
C ALA A 140 3.66 -18.75 -44.61
N GLN A 141 4.02 -17.58 -44.09
CA GLN A 141 5.17 -16.78 -44.57
C GLN A 141 6.48 -17.54 -44.41
N SER A 142 6.71 -18.21 -43.29
CA SER A 142 7.92 -19.03 -43.08
C SER A 142 8.02 -20.18 -44.08
N ALA A 143 6.89 -20.83 -44.42
CA ALA A 143 6.86 -21.87 -45.43
C ALA A 143 7.18 -21.30 -46.83
N GLU A 144 6.66 -20.12 -47.15
CA GLU A 144 6.92 -19.42 -48.41
C GLU A 144 8.38 -18.98 -48.53
N LEU A 145 8.98 -18.42 -47.47
CA LEU A 145 10.40 -18.07 -47.43
C LEU A 145 11.30 -19.30 -47.64
N THR A 146 10.93 -20.43 -47.05
CA THR A 146 11.66 -21.70 -47.24
C THR A 146 11.56 -22.15 -48.70
N ARG A 147 10.38 -22.05 -49.31
CA ARG A 147 10.18 -22.35 -50.73
C ARG A 147 11.01 -21.44 -51.64
N LEU A 148 11.00 -20.13 -51.39
CA LEU A 148 11.78 -19.16 -52.15
C LEU A 148 13.29 -19.38 -52.01
N ARG A 149 13.76 -19.74 -50.81
CA ARG A 149 15.16 -20.10 -50.55
C ARG A 149 15.58 -21.31 -51.38
N ASN A 150 14.75 -22.36 -51.40
CA ASN A 150 15.01 -23.56 -52.20
C ASN A 150 15.03 -23.21 -53.70
N TRP A 151 14.05 -22.43 -54.16
CA TRP A 151 13.99 -22.01 -55.56
C TRP A 151 15.20 -21.16 -55.99
N ARG A 152 15.67 -20.25 -55.12
CA ARG A 152 16.91 -19.50 -55.34
C ARG A 152 18.12 -20.43 -55.43
N SER A 153 18.21 -21.42 -54.54
CA SER A 153 19.29 -22.41 -54.56
C SER A 153 19.29 -23.21 -55.86
N ASP A 154 18.11 -23.66 -56.31
CA ASP A 154 17.97 -24.40 -57.57
C ASP A 154 18.36 -23.56 -58.78
N LEU A 155 17.95 -22.28 -58.80
CA LEU A 155 18.27 -21.36 -59.88
C LEU A 155 19.78 -21.08 -59.95
N GLN A 156 20.41 -20.87 -58.79
CA GLN A 156 21.85 -20.70 -58.68
C GLN A 156 22.59 -21.93 -59.22
N ALA A 157 22.18 -23.14 -58.81
CA ALA A 157 22.77 -24.38 -59.30
C ALA A 157 22.64 -24.54 -60.82
N LYS A 158 21.46 -24.22 -61.39
CA LYS A 158 21.24 -24.22 -62.85
C LYS A 158 22.17 -23.23 -63.56
N PHE A 159 22.30 -22.02 -63.02
CA PHE A 159 23.18 -21.00 -63.60
C PHE A 159 24.66 -21.41 -63.55
N GLU A 160 25.12 -22.01 -62.45
CA GLU A 160 26.48 -22.54 -62.33
C GLU A 160 26.77 -23.65 -63.37
N VAL A 161 25.81 -24.54 -63.61
CA VAL A 161 25.92 -25.58 -64.64
C VAL A 161 25.98 -24.96 -66.04
N GLU A 162 25.13 -23.99 -66.35
CA GLU A 162 25.16 -23.26 -67.62
C GLU A 162 26.50 -22.54 -67.83
N LEU A 163 27.02 -21.88 -66.79
CA LEU A 163 28.30 -21.19 -66.84
C LEU A 163 29.45 -22.17 -67.15
N ARG A 164 29.47 -23.33 -66.47
CA ARG A 164 30.45 -24.40 -66.76
C ARG A 164 30.31 -24.94 -68.18
N ARG A 165 29.07 -25.16 -68.66
CA ARG A 165 28.81 -25.61 -70.03
C ARG A 165 29.32 -24.60 -71.05
N LYS A 166 29.06 -23.30 -70.83
CA LYS A 166 29.54 -22.22 -71.70
C LYS A 166 31.05 -22.07 -71.64
N ALA A 167 31.67 -22.23 -70.49
CA ALA A 167 33.13 -22.25 -70.36
C ALA A 167 33.77 -23.42 -71.15
N LEU A 168 33.16 -24.61 -71.10
CA LEU A 168 33.59 -25.74 -71.92
C LEU A 168 33.39 -25.48 -73.42
N GLU A 169 32.26 -24.90 -73.81
CA GLU A 169 32.00 -24.52 -75.21
C GLU A 169 33.04 -23.51 -75.72
N VAL A 170 33.39 -22.50 -74.91
CA VAL A 170 34.47 -21.55 -75.20
C VAL A 170 35.81 -22.26 -75.32
N SER A 171 36.13 -23.23 -74.44
CA SER A 171 37.35 -24.03 -74.53
C SER A 171 37.40 -24.81 -75.84
N VAL A 172 36.32 -25.51 -76.20
CA VAL A 172 36.25 -26.30 -77.45
C VAL A 172 36.37 -25.39 -78.67
N LEU A 173 35.75 -24.22 -78.66
CA LEU A 173 35.88 -23.24 -79.75
C LEU A 173 37.31 -22.69 -79.85
N LYS A 174 37.96 -22.45 -78.70
CA LYS A 174 39.37 -22.04 -78.65
C LYS A 174 40.28 -23.13 -79.22
N ASP A 175 40.08 -24.39 -78.84
CA ASP A 175 40.88 -25.52 -79.32
C ASP A 175 40.69 -25.71 -80.83
N ARG A 176 39.46 -25.62 -81.34
CA ARG A 176 39.18 -25.61 -82.79
C ARG A 176 39.84 -24.44 -83.51
N LEU A 177 39.88 -23.26 -82.91
CA LEU A 177 40.55 -22.08 -83.47
C LEU A 177 42.07 -22.28 -83.53
N LEU A 178 42.66 -22.95 -82.54
CA LEU A 178 44.08 -23.30 -82.53
C LEU A 178 44.39 -24.35 -83.59
N ASP A 179 43.55 -25.38 -83.72
CA ASP A 179 43.70 -26.46 -84.70
C ASP A 179 43.56 -25.96 -86.14
N THR A 180 42.57 -25.11 -86.42
CA THR A 180 42.35 -24.53 -87.76
C THR A 180 43.46 -23.58 -88.20
N ARG A 181 44.30 -23.10 -87.28
CA ARG A 181 45.34 -22.10 -87.55
C ARG A 181 46.75 -22.67 -87.62
N ASN A 182 46.97 -23.98 -87.46
CA ASN A 182 48.27 -24.65 -87.49
C ASN A 182 49.39 -23.81 -86.82
N LEU A 183 49.09 -23.24 -85.64
CA LEU A 183 50.09 -22.52 -84.87
C LEU A 183 50.90 -23.54 -84.09
N SER A 184 52.01 -23.99 -84.68
CA SER A 184 53.00 -24.83 -84.03
C SER A 184 53.44 -24.23 -82.69
N THR A 185 53.43 -25.09 -81.68
CA THR A 185 53.97 -24.91 -80.34
C THR A 185 55.44 -24.48 -80.38
N ALA A 186 55.69 -23.17 -80.29
CA ALA A 186 57.01 -22.63 -80.01
C ALA A 186 56.89 -21.34 -79.18
N ILE A 187 56.69 -21.46 -77.87
CA ILE A 187 56.97 -20.36 -76.93
C ILE A 187 58.32 -20.67 -76.29
N SER A 188 59.38 -20.14 -76.91
CA SER A 188 60.73 -20.11 -76.37
C SER A 188 60.83 -19.00 -75.32
N TYR A 189 61.37 -19.35 -74.16
CA TYR A 189 61.66 -18.44 -73.06
C TYR A 189 62.65 -17.34 -73.47
N GLY A 190 62.27 -16.07 -73.28
CA GLY A 190 63.13 -14.92 -73.50
C GLY A 190 63.03 -13.90 -72.36
N LYS A 191 63.94 -14.04 -71.39
CA LYS A 191 64.48 -13.07 -70.39
C LYS A 191 63.73 -11.75 -70.12
N PRO A 192 63.43 -11.39 -68.85
CA PRO A 192 63.39 -9.99 -68.42
C PRO A 192 64.83 -9.52 -68.11
N PRO A 193 65.17 -8.25 -68.36
CA PRO A 193 65.36 -7.39 -67.18
C PRO A 193 65.05 -5.89 -67.37
N ASN A 194 64.89 -5.26 -66.21
CA ASN A 194 65.11 -3.86 -65.85
C ASN A 194 63.99 -2.83 -66.08
N GLN A 195 63.27 -2.64 -64.96
CA GLN A 195 62.96 -1.34 -64.34
C GLN A 195 63.68 -0.11 -64.93
N MET A 196 62.92 0.90 -65.32
CA MET A 196 62.89 2.20 -64.63
C MET A 196 61.99 3.21 -65.37
N ARG A 197 61.30 4.02 -64.55
CA ARG A 197 60.84 5.40 -64.77
C ARG A 197 59.62 5.67 -65.67
N GLU A 198 58.56 6.13 -65.02
CA GLU A 198 57.60 7.13 -65.52
C GLU A 198 58.30 8.37 -66.11
N PRO A 199 57.68 9.14 -67.04
CA PRO A 199 56.71 10.18 -66.63
C PRO A 199 55.53 10.44 -67.61
N ALA A 200 54.44 10.93 -67.00
CA ALA A 200 53.53 12.02 -67.41
C ALA A 200 53.10 12.22 -68.89
N GLY A 201 51.77 12.20 -69.08
CA GLY A 201 51.03 13.29 -69.74
C GLY A 201 50.66 13.13 -71.21
N GLY A 202 49.37 12.95 -71.50
CA GLY A 202 48.79 13.19 -72.83
C GLY A 202 47.54 12.35 -73.17
N ALA A 203 46.39 12.71 -72.61
CA ALA A 203 45.06 12.32 -73.15
C ALA A 203 44.73 13.22 -74.38
N PRO A 204 43.78 12.91 -75.31
CA PRO A 204 42.40 12.55 -74.96
C PRO A 204 41.59 11.59 -75.89
N SER A 205 40.53 11.06 -75.26
CA SER A 205 39.15 10.72 -75.73
C SER A 205 38.91 9.71 -76.85
N VAL A 206 38.16 8.63 -76.54
CA VAL A 206 36.73 8.47 -76.87
C VAL A 206 36.03 7.61 -75.80
N ASN A 207 34.83 8.03 -75.41
CA ASN A 207 33.90 7.43 -74.43
C ASN A 207 33.45 6.00 -74.76
N THR A 208 33.34 5.17 -73.72
CA THR A 208 32.21 4.24 -73.52
C THR A 208 31.84 4.21 -72.04
N THR A 209 30.92 5.09 -71.66
CA THR A 209 30.06 4.93 -70.48
C THR A 209 29.27 3.63 -70.60
N LEU A 210 29.73 2.60 -69.91
CA LEU A 210 28.88 1.51 -69.40
C LEU A 210 29.05 1.52 -67.88
N ILE A 211 28.30 2.44 -67.27
CA ILE A 211 28.05 2.46 -65.83
C ILE A 211 27.27 1.17 -65.55
N TYR A 212 27.88 0.24 -64.82
CA TYR A 212 27.13 -0.82 -64.15
C TYR A 212 26.20 -0.13 -63.15
N GLU A 213 24.93 0.01 -63.51
CA GLU A 213 23.84 0.34 -62.60
C GLU A 213 23.74 -0.77 -61.53
N ASN A 214 24.49 -0.61 -60.44
CA ASN A 214 24.08 -1.18 -59.17
C ASN A 214 22.85 -0.39 -58.72
N LYS A 215 21.66 -0.84 -59.14
CA LYS A 215 20.43 -0.50 -58.43
C LYS A 215 20.54 -1.11 -57.04
N LEU A 216 20.80 -0.27 -56.05
CA LEU A 216 20.38 -0.54 -54.69
C LEU A 216 18.91 -0.95 -54.75
N VAL A 217 18.61 -2.10 -54.16
CA VAL A 217 17.25 -2.52 -53.86
C VAL A 217 16.72 -1.53 -52.81
N GLU A 218 16.18 -0.41 -53.28
CA GLU A 218 15.24 0.35 -52.49
C GLU A 218 14.06 -0.56 -52.20
N TYR A 219 13.76 -0.72 -50.92
CA TYR A 219 12.57 -1.38 -50.44
C TYR A 219 11.36 -0.80 -51.20
N LEU A 220 10.69 -1.65 -51.96
CA LEU A 220 9.35 -1.36 -52.46
C LEU A 220 8.45 -1.15 -51.24
N GLU A 221 8.28 0.11 -50.83
CA GLU A 221 7.00 0.53 -50.27
C GLU A 221 5.91 0.08 -51.26
N PRO A 222 4.84 -0.57 -50.81
CA PRO A 222 3.78 -0.99 -51.70
C PRO A 222 3.17 0.27 -52.34
N ARG A 223 3.47 0.48 -53.62
CA ARG A 223 2.77 1.45 -54.46
C ARG A 223 1.31 1.05 -54.53
N LEU A 224 0.50 1.63 -53.65
CA LEU A 224 -0.90 1.88 -53.90
C LEU A 224 -0.95 2.87 -55.07
N GLU A 225 -1.21 2.36 -56.27
CA GLU A 225 -1.57 3.20 -57.42
C GLU A 225 -2.88 3.92 -57.08
N LEU A 226 -2.72 5.19 -56.68
CA LEU A 226 -3.83 6.11 -56.52
C LEU A 226 -4.33 6.54 -57.89
N VAL A 227 -5.61 6.23 -58.12
CA VAL A 227 -6.56 7.00 -58.92
C VAL A 227 -6.19 8.50 -58.94
N PRO A 228 -6.24 9.18 -60.11
CA PRO A 228 -5.89 10.59 -60.21
C PRO A 228 -6.88 11.43 -59.39
N GLY A 229 -6.41 11.94 -58.24
CA GLY A 229 -7.19 12.71 -57.27
C GLY A 229 -6.69 12.61 -55.81
N GLY A 230 -5.79 11.67 -55.50
CA GLY A 230 -5.44 11.28 -54.12
C GLY A 230 -4.29 12.04 -53.43
N GLY A 231 -4.06 13.33 -53.71
CA GLY A 231 -3.02 14.12 -53.01
C GLY A 231 -3.24 14.27 -51.50
N SER A 232 -4.46 14.00 -51.02
CA SER A 232 -4.86 14.22 -49.63
C SER A 232 -4.56 13.05 -48.68
N LEU A 233 -4.48 11.80 -49.15
CA LEU A 233 -4.40 10.64 -48.25
C LEU A 233 -2.98 10.40 -47.71
N ARG A 234 -1.94 10.70 -48.49
CA ARG A 234 -0.54 10.48 -48.06
C ARG A 234 -0.10 11.50 -46.99
N LEU A 235 -0.55 12.75 -47.11
CA LEU A 235 -0.33 13.79 -46.10
C LEU A 235 -1.09 13.49 -44.81
N VAL A 236 -2.34 13.03 -44.90
CA VAL A 236 -3.14 12.65 -43.72
C VAL A 236 -2.55 11.45 -42.99
N VAL A 237 -2.08 10.41 -43.70
CA VAL A 237 -1.43 9.24 -43.08
C VAL A 237 -0.10 9.61 -42.43
N GLN A 238 0.64 10.56 -43.02
CA GLN A 238 1.91 11.03 -42.46
C GLN A 238 1.69 11.93 -41.23
N ASP A 239 0.69 12.82 -41.27
CA ASP A 239 0.28 13.62 -40.11
C ASP A 239 -0.29 12.74 -38.97
N GLU A 240 -1.03 11.68 -39.29
CA GLU A 240 -1.51 10.71 -38.29
C GLU A 240 -0.35 9.90 -37.69
N TYR A 241 0.62 9.48 -38.51
CA TYR A 241 1.82 8.78 -38.04
C TYR A 241 2.69 9.67 -37.16
N ASP A 242 2.93 10.92 -37.56
CA ASP A 242 3.70 11.90 -36.78
C ASP A 242 2.95 12.25 -35.49
N GLY A 243 1.62 12.34 -35.53
CA GLY A 243 0.77 12.51 -34.35
C GLY A 243 0.87 11.34 -33.38
N VAL A 244 0.85 10.10 -33.88
CA VAL A 244 1.02 8.88 -33.07
C VAL A 244 2.44 8.79 -32.51
N ALA A 245 3.46 9.12 -33.30
CA ALA A 245 4.85 9.13 -32.87
C ALA A 245 5.13 10.19 -31.79
N ALA A 246 4.51 11.37 -31.90
CA ALA A 246 4.56 12.41 -30.89
C ALA A 246 3.89 11.96 -29.58
N GLN A 247 2.69 11.37 -29.66
CA GLN A 247 1.98 10.82 -28.49
C GLN A 247 2.75 9.68 -27.82
N LEU A 248 3.35 8.79 -28.60
CA LEU A 248 4.18 7.70 -28.06
C LEU A 248 5.45 8.22 -27.42
N SER A 249 6.07 9.26 -27.98
CA SER A 249 7.25 9.91 -27.40
C SER A 249 6.92 10.61 -26.09
N GLU A 250 5.80 11.33 -26.01
CA GLU A 250 5.30 11.95 -24.78
C GLU A 250 4.97 10.90 -23.71
N LEU A 251 4.35 9.79 -24.11
CA LEU A 251 4.05 8.68 -23.20
C LEU A 251 5.34 8.03 -22.69
N LEU A 252 6.32 7.82 -23.56
CA LEU A 252 7.62 7.25 -23.20
C LEU A 252 8.38 8.15 -22.22
N GLU A 253 8.40 9.47 -22.46
CA GLU A 253 8.98 10.45 -21.54
C GLU A 253 8.25 10.50 -20.21
N SER A 254 6.91 10.42 -20.22
CA SER A 254 6.11 10.35 -18.99
C SER A 254 6.41 9.07 -18.20
N LEU A 255 6.61 7.94 -18.87
CA LEU A 255 6.87 6.65 -18.25
C LEU A 255 8.29 6.59 -17.67
N ILE A 256 9.27 7.17 -18.36
CA ILE A 256 10.64 7.38 -17.86
C ILE A 256 10.62 8.28 -16.62
N ARG A 257 9.85 9.38 -16.65
CA ARG A 257 9.71 10.30 -15.51
C ARG A 257 9.06 9.63 -14.30
N GLU A 258 7.98 8.88 -14.49
CA GLU A 258 7.32 8.12 -13.42
C GLU A 258 8.21 7.01 -12.87
N ASN A 259 8.98 6.33 -13.71
CA ASN A 259 9.97 5.36 -13.26
C ASN A 259 11.06 6.02 -12.39
N GLY A 260 11.53 7.21 -12.76
CA GLY A 260 12.46 8.00 -11.94
C GLY A 260 11.90 8.39 -10.57
N LYS A 261 10.63 8.83 -10.52
CA LYS A 261 9.93 9.12 -9.25
C LYS A 261 9.78 7.87 -8.38
N PHE A 262 9.38 6.76 -8.98
CA PHE A 262 9.26 5.48 -8.29
C PHE A 262 10.62 5.06 -7.69
N ALA A 263 11.71 5.24 -8.43
CA ALA A 263 13.04 4.91 -7.94
C ALA A 263 13.53 5.81 -6.82
N ALA A 264 13.24 7.11 -6.89
CA ALA A 264 13.54 8.05 -5.81
C ALA A 264 12.75 7.70 -4.54
N PHE A 265 11.47 7.35 -4.68
CA PHE A 265 10.62 6.93 -3.57
C PHE A 265 11.15 5.65 -2.91
N CYS A 266 11.44 4.60 -3.69
CA CYS A 266 11.96 3.34 -3.14
C CYS A 266 13.29 3.52 -2.40
N ARG A 267 14.18 4.40 -2.89
CA ARG A 267 15.43 4.74 -2.21
C ARG A 267 15.21 5.44 -0.87
N LEU A 268 14.35 6.46 -0.84
CA LEU A 268 14.04 7.19 0.40
C LEU A 268 13.30 6.32 1.42
N ALA A 269 12.36 5.49 0.97
CA ALA A 269 11.66 4.53 1.82
C ALA A 269 12.63 3.49 2.40
N ALA A 270 13.56 2.97 1.59
CA ALA A 270 14.57 2.02 2.07
C ALA A 270 15.50 2.64 3.12
N LEU A 271 15.91 3.90 2.93
CA LEU A 271 16.72 4.64 3.91
C LEU A 271 15.95 4.88 5.22
N TYR A 272 14.67 5.24 5.14
CA TYR A 272 13.82 5.39 6.31
C TYR A 272 13.72 4.08 7.10
N ILE A 273 13.42 2.97 6.44
CA ILE A 273 13.27 1.66 7.10
C ILE A 273 14.60 1.20 7.68
N ALA A 274 15.73 1.42 7.00
CA ALA A 274 17.05 1.10 7.54
C ALA A 274 17.34 1.88 8.84
N ARG A 275 16.96 3.16 8.88
CA ARG A 275 17.10 3.99 10.09
C ARG A 275 16.18 3.53 11.21
N LEU A 276 14.93 3.22 10.89
CA LEU A 276 13.98 2.66 11.84
C LEU A 276 14.48 1.33 12.43
N ASN A 277 15.05 0.45 11.60
CA ASN A 277 15.64 -0.81 12.05
C ASN A 277 16.81 -0.58 13.01
N SER A 278 17.66 0.41 12.73
CA SER A 278 18.78 0.75 13.62
C SER A 278 18.30 1.29 14.97
N GLU A 279 17.20 2.04 14.99
CA GLU A 279 16.60 2.57 16.22
C GLU A 279 15.85 1.47 17.02
N LEU A 280 15.26 0.49 16.34
CA LEU A 280 14.59 -0.68 16.95
C LEU A 280 15.58 -1.73 17.48
N ALA A 281 16.79 -1.80 16.92
CA ALA A 281 17.81 -2.74 17.33
C ALA A 281 18.48 -2.37 18.68
N ASP A 282 18.40 -1.10 19.10
CA ASP A 282 18.90 -0.65 20.39
C ASP A 282 17.83 -0.74 21.49
N PRO A 283 17.97 -1.65 22.48
CA PRO A 283 16.97 -1.87 23.53
C PRO A 283 16.79 -0.66 24.45
N ALA A 284 17.76 0.27 24.53
CA ALA A 284 17.63 1.49 25.32
C ALA A 284 16.68 2.51 24.67
N LEU A 285 16.68 2.58 23.34
CA LEU A 285 15.84 3.48 22.53
C LEU A 285 14.44 2.91 22.27
N ALA A 286 14.29 1.58 22.21
CA ALA A 286 13.02 0.89 22.05
C ALA A 286 11.97 1.24 23.13
N SER A 287 12.40 1.74 24.29
CA SER A 287 11.53 2.17 25.40
C SER A 287 10.91 3.57 25.21
N HIS A 288 11.39 4.36 24.23
CA HIS A 288 10.96 5.75 24.00
C HIS A 288 10.29 5.88 22.62
N ILE A 289 9.04 5.39 22.55
CA ILE A 289 8.23 5.34 21.31
C ILE A 289 8.05 6.74 20.67
N ASP A 290 8.07 7.81 21.47
CA ASP A 290 7.85 9.18 21.00
C ASP A 290 9.03 9.78 20.20
N ARG A 291 10.16 9.08 20.08
CA ARG A 291 11.35 9.55 19.35
C ARG A 291 11.51 8.98 17.95
N PHE A 292 10.68 8.04 17.53
CA PHE A 292 10.77 7.49 16.18
C PHE A 292 10.46 8.56 15.15
N LEU A 293 11.34 8.67 14.15
CA LEU A 293 11.17 9.64 13.06
C LEU A 293 9.87 9.33 12.31
N SER A 294 8.99 10.30 12.14
CA SER A 294 7.76 10.09 11.37
C SER A 294 8.09 9.83 9.89
N PRO A 295 7.41 8.88 9.22
CA PRO A 295 7.57 8.66 7.77
C PRO A 295 7.37 9.96 6.96
N LEU A 296 6.48 10.84 7.42
CA LEU A 296 6.17 12.13 6.80
C LEU A 296 7.31 13.15 6.91
N GLN A 297 8.22 12.98 7.86
CA GLN A 297 9.39 13.84 8.04
C GLN A 297 10.63 13.28 7.32
N ALA A 298 10.67 11.97 7.10
CA ALA A 298 11.81 11.28 6.49
C ALA A 298 11.70 11.13 4.97
N ILE A 299 10.48 10.95 4.47
CA ILE A 299 10.20 10.78 3.03
C ILE A 299 9.72 12.11 2.48
N ASP A 300 10.67 12.85 1.92
CA ASP A 300 10.44 14.15 1.28
C ASP A 300 9.82 13.94 -0.11
N MET A 301 8.50 14.13 -0.21
CA MET A 301 7.75 13.92 -1.45
C MET A 301 8.09 14.97 -2.51
N ASP A 302 8.55 16.17 -2.12
CA ASP A 302 8.96 17.20 -3.07
C ASP A 302 10.23 16.76 -3.82
N LYS A 303 11.15 16.08 -3.14
CA LYS A 303 12.32 15.45 -3.78
C LYS A 303 11.96 14.27 -4.68
N VAL A 304 10.90 13.53 -4.34
CA VAL A 304 10.40 12.44 -5.19
C VAL A 304 9.79 13.00 -6.47
N VAL A 305 8.99 14.06 -6.38
CA VAL A 305 8.32 14.68 -7.54
C VAL A 305 9.32 15.40 -8.45
N ALA A 306 10.39 15.96 -7.89
CA ALA A 306 11.47 16.62 -8.63
C ALA A 306 12.44 15.65 -9.33
N ALA A 307 12.34 14.34 -9.10
CA ALA A 307 13.25 13.37 -9.69
C ALA A 307 13.02 13.20 -11.21
N THR A 308 13.96 13.70 -12.01
CA THR A 308 13.98 13.52 -13.47
C THR A 308 15.16 12.63 -13.85
N VAL A 309 14.93 11.32 -13.99
CA VAL A 309 15.94 10.39 -14.49
C VAL A 309 15.76 10.26 -16.00
N SER A 310 16.85 10.30 -16.77
CA SER A 310 16.81 10.18 -18.24
C SER A 310 16.80 8.73 -18.73
N THR A 311 16.95 7.77 -17.82
CA THR A 311 17.08 6.33 -18.10
C THR A 311 16.11 5.54 -17.24
N VAL A 312 15.45 4.54 -17.83
CA VAL A 312 14.57 3.62 -17.09
C VAL A 312 15.43 2.74 -16.19
N GLU A 313 15.21 2.83 -14.88
CA GLU A 313 15.79 1.92 -13.90
C GLU A 313 14.90 0.65 -13.79
N PRO A 314 15.47 -0.56 -13.93
CA PRO A 314 14.70 -1.80 -13.80
C PRO A 314 14.09 -1.93 -12.41
N PHE A 315 12.82 -2.36 -12.36
CA PHE A 315 12.07 -2.49 -11.11
C PHE A 315 12.81 -3.33 -10.07
N GLU A 316 13.37 -4.48 -10.46
CA GLU A 316 14.07 -5.39 -9.55
C GLU A 316 15.27 -4.74 -8.87
N THR A 317 16.01 -3.91 -9.58
CA THR A 317 17.18 -3.18 -9.06
C THR A 317 16.77 -2.11 -8.05
N VAL A 318 15.63 -1.47 -8.28
CA VAL A 318 15.10 -0.38 -7.47
C VAL A 318 14.38 -0.89 -6.21
N SER A 319 13.56 -1.92 -6.34
CA SER A 319 12.71 -2.44 -5.27
C SER A 319 13.42 -3.47 -4.39
N GLY A 320 14.44 -4.17 -4.91
CA GLY A 320 15.18 -5.20 -4.18
C GLY A 320 15.74 -4.72 -2.83
N PRO A 321 16.46 -3.58 -2.76
CA PRO A 321 16.94 -3.03 -1.51
C PRO A 321 15.83 -2.68 -0.52
N LEU A 322 14.68 -2.18 -1.00
CA LEU A 322 13.53 -1.85 -0.16
C LEU A 322 12.95 -3.11 0.50
N PHE A 323 12.75 -4.18 -0.27
CA PHE A 323 12.24 -5.45 0.25
C PHE A 323 13.20 -6.09 1.26
N ALA A 324 14.51 -6.02 1.02
CA ALA A 324 15.50 -6.48 1.99
C ALA A 324 15.37 -5.75 3.33
N ARG A 325 15.19 -4.41 3.31
CA ARG A 325 15.00 -3.62 4.54
C ARG A 325 13.67 -3.89 5.24
N PHE A 326 12.59 -4.17 4.51
CA PHE A 326 11.33 -4.61 5.11
C PHE A 326 11.46 -5.96 5.81
N ARG A 327 12.21 -6.90 5.22
CA ARG A 327 12.49 -8.19 5.84
C ARG A 327 13.30 -8.04 7.13
N GLU A 328 14.36 -7.23 7.11
CA GLU A 328 15.12 -6.90 8.31
C GLU A 328 14.24 -6.23 9.39
N ASN A 329 13.34 -5.34 8.98
CA ASN A 329 12.39 -4.68 9.90
C ASN A 329 11.47 -5.70 10.58
N PHE A 330 10.95 -6.65 9.82
CA PHE A 330 10.14 -7.74 10.35
C PHE A 330 10.92 -8.56 11.39
N GLU A 331 12.18 -8.90 11.10
CA GLU A 331 13.05 -9.63 12.04
C GLU A 331 13.31 -8.82 13.33
N CYS A 332 13.54 -7.51 13.22
CA CYS A 332 13.68 -6.61 14.38
C CYS A 332 12.40 -6.55 15.23
N ILE A 333 11.23 -6.45 14.61
CA ILE A 333 9.94 -6.42 15.32
C ILE A 333 9.68 -7.77 16.03
N VAL A 334 9.95 -8.88 15.37
CA VAL A 334 9.82 -10.22 15.97
C VAL A 334 10.74 -10.35 17.19
N ALA A 335 11.98 -9.88 17.10
CA ALA A 335 12.92 -9.86 18.22
C ALA A 335 12.41 -8.99 19.39
N LEU A 336 11.84 -7.82 19.09
CA LEU A 336 11.29 -6.90 20.09
C LEU A 336 10.05 -7.50 20.79
N VAL A 337 9.15 -8.12 20.04
CA VAL A 337 7.99 -8.84 20.59
C VAL A 337 8.45 -10.00 21.49
N ALA A 338 9.46 -10.76 21.08
CA ALA A 338 10.04 -11.83 21.89
C ALA A 338 10.68 -11.30 23.19
N MET A 339 11.37 -10.14 23.13
CA MET A 339 11.93 -9.47 24.30
C MET A 339 10.86 -8.96 25.28
N VAL A 340 9.69 -8.52 24.79
CA VAL A 340 8.57 -8.09 25.66
C VAL A 340 7.85 -9.30 26.27
N GLN A 341 7.71 -10.41 25.54
CA GLN A 341 7.03 -11.63 26.02
C GLN A 341 7.86 -12.44 27.03
N SER A 342 9.19 -12.40 26.93
CA SER A 342 10.16 -13.04 27.84
C SER A 342 9.94 -12.70 29.34
N PRO A 343 9.91 -11.42 29.75
CA PRO A 343 9.68 -11.05 31.15
C PRO A 343 8.23 -11.24 31.61
N LEU A 344 7.25 -11.26 30.69
CA LEU A 344 5.84 -11.56 31.02
C LEU A 344 5.64 -13.03 31.36
N LYS A 345 6.30 -13.96 30.66
CA LYS A 345 6.30 -15.39 31.00
C LYS A 345 7.07 -15.69 32.29
N ALA A 346 8.18 -14.98 32.55
CA ALA A 346 8.91 -15.13 33.81
C ALA A 346 8.13 -14.58 35.03
N ARG A 347 7.32 -13.52 34.86
CA ARG A 347 6.47 -12.98 35.94
C ARG A 347 5.23 -13.82 36.24
N SER A 348 4.60 -14.45 35.24
CA SER A 348 3.42 -15.30 35.45
C SER A 348 3.75 -16.59 36.23
N ASP A 349 4.92 -17.17 36.00
CA ASP A 349 5.33 -18.42 36.65
C ASP A 349 5.84 -18.23 38.09
N VAL A 350 6.36 -17.05 38.43
CA VAL A 350 6.83 -16.76 39.80
C VAL A 350 5.69 -16.31 40.71
N SER A 351 4.74 -15.51 40.22
CA SER A 351 3.58 -15.07 41.01
C SER A 351 2.63 -16.21 41.35
N SER A 352 2.37 -17.11 40.40
CA SER A 352 1.47 -18.26 40.60
C SER A 352 2.04 -19.33 41.52
N ARG A 353 3.38 -19.53 41.53
CA ARG A 353 4.04 -20.45 42.46
C ARG A 353 4.02 -19.96 43.90
N GLY A 354 4.33 -18.68 44.13
CA GLY A 354 4.36 -18.09 45.48
C GLY A 354 2.98 -18.07 46.14
N GLU A 355 1.94 -17.73 45.38
CA GLU A 355 0.55 -17.68 45.86
C GLU A 355 0.00 -19.10 46.15
N MET A 356 0.34 -20.09 45.32
CA MET A 356 -0.01 -21.49 45.57
C MET A 356 0.73 -22.10 46.76
N GLU A 357 1.96 -21.67 47.07
CA GLU A 357 2.69 -22.13 48.25
C GLU A 357 2.13 -21.51 49.54
N LEU A 358 1.76 -20.22 49.52
CA LEU A 358 1.04 -19.56 50.61
C LEU A 358 -0.30 -20.23 50.90
N LEU A 359 -1.13 -20.49 49.87
CA LEU A 359 -2.41 -21.16 50.02
C LEU A 359 -2.28 -22.61 50.52
N ARG A 360 -1.15 -23.28 50.26
CA ARG A 360 -0.85 -24.63 50.79
C ARG A 360 -0.35 -24.61 52.22
N ALA A 361 0.30 -23.54 52.66
CA ALA A 361 0.71 -23.35 54.05
C ALA A 361 -0.53 -23.05 54.91
N GLU A 362 -1.37 -22.11 54.46
CA GLU A 362 -2.60 -21.71 55.15
C GLU A 362 -3.62 -22.87 55.25
N ASN A 363 -3.77 -23.68 54.19
CA ASN A 363 -4.58 -24.91 54.26
C ASN A 363 -4.05 -25.96 55.24
N ARG A 364 -2.72 -26.00 55.47
CA ARG A 364 -2.14 -26.94 56.44
C ARG A 364 -2.44 -26.48 57.85
N GLU A 365 -2.26 -25.20 58.13
CA GLU A 365 -2.55 -24.58 59.43
C GLU A 365 -4.04 -24.71 59.79
N LEU A 366 -4.95 -24.47 58.82
CA LEU A 366 -6.39 -24.67 59.03
C LEU A 366 -6.76 -26.13 59.34
N ARG A 367 -6.06 -27.11 58.75
CA ARG A 367 -6.30 -28.53 59.03
C ARG A 367 -5.79 -28.94 60.40
N GLU A 368 -4.66 -28.39 60.84
CA GLU A 368 -4.14 -28.62 62.19
C GLU A 368 -5.08 -28.00 63.23
N ASN A 369 -5.51 -26.75 63.02
CA ASN A 369 -6.47 -26.07 63.90
C ASN A 369 -7.81 -26.81 63.97
N LEU A 370 -8.29 -27.37 62.85
CA LEU A 370 -9.54 -28.15 62.83
C LEU A 370 -9.38 -29.50 63.55
N LYS A 371 -8.20 -30.13 63.44
CA LYS A 371 -7.89 -31.36 64.18
C LYS A 371 -7.79 -31.10 65.68
N GLU A 372 -7.18 -29.99 66.09
CA GLU A 372 -7.13 -29.56 67.49
C GLU A 372 -8.53 -29.24 68.02
N ALA A 373 -9.35 -28.54 67.25
CA ALA A 373 -10.75 -28.27 67.61
C ALA A 373 -11.58 -29.55 67.76
N LEU A 374 -11.37 -30.54 66.89
CA LEU A 374 -12.01 -31.87 67.01
C LEU A 374 -11.52 -32.65 68.23
N LEU A 375 -10.23 -32.57 68.56
CA LEU A 375 -9.69 -33.18 69.78
C LEU A 375 -10.25 -32.52 71.04
N ALA A 376 -10.35 -31.19 71.06
CA ALA A 376 -10.98 -30.45 72.15
C ALA A 376 -12.47 -30.80 72.30
N LEU A 377 -13.19 -30.93 71.19
CA LEU A 377 -14.60 -31.34 71.17
C LEU A 377 -14.79 -32.78 71.69
N ASN A 378 -13.91 -33.70 71.30
CA ASN A 378 -13.94 -35.08 71.79
C ASN A 378 -13.58 -35.16 73.27
N GLY A 379 -12.59 -34.40 73.74
CA GLY A 379 -12.27 -34.29 75.17
C GLY A 379 -13.43 -33.72 76.00
N TYR A 380 -14.21 -32.79 75.44
CA TYR A 380 -15.43 -32.26 76.07
C TYR A 380 -16.60 -33.25 76.13
N LYS A 381 -16.59 -34.30 75.30
CA LYS A 381 -17.59 -35.39 75.33
C LYS A 381 -17.25 -36.50 76.32
N GLU A 382 -16.00 -36.58 76.77
CA GLU A 382 -15.54 -37.56 77.76
C GLU A 382 -15.66 -37.06 79.21
N TYR A 383 -15.98 -35.79 79.39
CA TYR A 383 -16.51 -35.20 80.63
C TYR A 383 -18.04 -35.14 80.60
#